data_AF-A0A7J3TI13-F1
#
_entry.id   AF-A0A7J3TI13-F1
#
_cell.length_a   1.000
_cell.length_b   1.000
_cell.length_c   1.000
_cell.angle_alpha   90.00
_cell.angle_beta   90.00
_cell.angle_gamma   90.00
#
_symmetry.space_group_name_H-M   'P 1'
#
loop_
_entity.id
_entity.type
_entity.pdbx_description
1 polymer ?
#
loop_
_entity_poly.entity_id
_entity_poly.type
_entity_poly.pdbx_seq_one_letter_code
_entity_poly.pdbx_strand_id
1 'polypeptide(L)'
;MIPSKSFVIFITDLSTNVGELITAIQKLRDAKALIISPNPILFSELKPEREEILKLYRKYVEREEMIRKMNRIVPTIDVGPRDLLSEMGALL
;
A
#
# COMPACT_ATOMS: atom_id res chain seq x y z
N MET A 1 -9.39 19.05 -12.29
CA MET A 1 -7.94 19.36 -12.30
C MET A 1 -7.51 19.52 -10.85
N ILE A 2 -6.43 18.87 -10.40
CA ILE A 2 -5.96 19.03 -9.01
C ILE A 2 -5.24 20.39 -8.89
N PRO A 3 -5.58 21.24 -7.91
CA PRO A 3 -4.93 22.53 -7.72
C PRO A 3 -3.41 22.41 -7.56
N SER A 4 -2.66 23.42 -8.01
CA SER A 4 -1.22 23.47 -7.80
C SER A 4 -0.89 23.51 -6.30
N LYS A 5 0.24 22.91 -5.92
CA LYS A 5 0.69 22.75 -4.52
C LYS A 5 -0.23 21.89 -3.62
N SER A 6 -1.10 21.08 -4.19
CA SER A 6 -1.87 20.08 -3.43
C SER A 6 -0.97 18.93 -2.96
N PHE A 7 -1.40 18.25 -1.90
CA PHE A 7 -0.84 16.97 -1.46
C PHE A 7 -1.87 15.87 -1.70
N VAL A 8 -1.52 14.84 -2.46
CA VAL A 8 -2.40 13.74 -2.84
C VAL A 8 -2.00 12.48 -2.09
N ILE A 9 -2.95 11.88 -1.39
CA ILE A 9 -2.76 10.59 -0.72
C ILE A 9 -3.56 9.55 -1.48
N PHE A 10 -2.86 8.53 -1.99
CA PHE A 10 -3.48 7.35 -2.55
C PHE A 10 -3.56 6.28 -1.45
N ILE A 11 -4.75 5.74 -1.22
CA ILE A 11 -4.96 4.64 -0.28
C ILE A 11 -5.31 3.40 -1.10
N THR A 12 -4.41 2.41 -1.14
CA THR A 12 -4.58 1.22 -2.00
C THR A 12 -3.69 0.08 -1.53
N ASP A 13 -4.19 -1.15 -1.62
CA ASP A 13 -3.42 -2.36 -1.32
C ASP A 13 -2.41 -2.73 -2.44
N LEU A 14 -2.30 -1.95 -3.51
CA LEU A 14 -1.40 -2.19 -4.66
C LEU A 14 -1.53 -3.58 -5.31
N SER A 15 -2.65 -4.27 -5.08
CA SER A 15 -2.89 -5.61 -5.63
C SER A 15 -3.45 -5.59 -7.04
N THR A 16 -4.13 -4.48 -7.41
CA THR A 16 -4.81 -4.32 -8.70
C THR A 16 -4.57 -2.92 -9.27
N ASN A 17 -4.76 -2.78 -10.59
CA ASN A 17 -4.78 -1.50 -11.31
C ASN A 17 -3.54 -0.59 -11.10
N VAL A 18 -2.38 -1.18 -10.81
CA VAL A 18 -1.13 -0.42 -10.58
C VAL A 18 -0.75 0.44 -11.77
N GLY A 19 -1.00 -0.01 -13.01
CA GLY A 19 -0.75 0.79 -14.21
C GLY A 19 -1.59 2.08 -14.27
N GLU A 20 -2.85 2.01 -13.84
CA GLU A 20 -3.73 3.19 -13.77
C GLU A 20 -3.28 4.14 -12.66
N LEU A 21 -2.86 3.60 -11.51
CA LEU A 21 -2.28 4.37 -10.41
C LEU A 21 -1.03 5.12 -10.88
N ILE A 22 -0.10 4.46 -11.56
CA ILE A 22 1.11 5.10 -12.12
C ILE A 22 0.71 6.21 -13.11
N THR A 23 -0.27 5.95 -13.97
CA THR A 23 -0.77 6.94 -14.93
C THR A 23 -1.39 8.15 -14.21
N ALA A 24 -2.12 7.92 -13.11
CA ALA A 24 -2.69 8.98 -12.30
C ALA A 24 -1.59 9.82 -11.62
N ILE A 25 -0.59 9.16 -11.04
CA ILE A 25 0.58 9.78 -10.42
C ILE A 25 1.34 10.66 -11.42
N GLN A 26 1.59 10.17 -12.64
CA GLN A 26 2.30 10.93 -13.68
C GLN A 26 1.54 12.20 -14.13
N LYS A 27 0.21 12.24 -13.94
CA LYS A 27 -0.62 13.42 -14.23
C LYS A 27 -0.60 14.45 -13.10
N LEU A 28 -0.08 14.10 -11.93
CA LEU A 28 0.16 15.05 -10.85
C LEU A 28 1.39 15.88 -11.26
N ARG A 29 1.15 17.15 -11.63
CA ARG A 29 2.22 18.10 -12.00
C ARG A 29 3.05 18.49 -10.76
N ASP A 30 2.84 19.69 -10.22
CA ASP A 30 3.57 20.18 -9.04
C ASP A 30 2.97 19.70 -7.70
N ALA A 31 2.02 18.78 -7.76
CA ALA A 31 1.39 18.23 -6.56
C ALA A 31 2.27 17.13 -5.97
N LYS A 32 2.46 17.15 -4.65
CA LYS A 32 3.16 16.08 -3.93
C LYS A 32 2.23 14.88 -3.78
N ALA A 33 2.79 13.67 -3.79
CA ALA A 33 2.04 12.44 -3.65
C ALA A 33 2.64 11.50 -2.60
N LEU A 34 1.78 10.71 -1.97
CA LEU A 34 2.09 9.63 -1.05
C LEU A 34 1.15 8.47 -1.31
N ILE A 35 1.66 7.24 -1.23
CA ILE A 35 0.82 6.04 -1.18
C ILE A 35 0.82 5.53 0.26
N ILE A 36 -0.39 5.29 0.78
CA ILE A 36 -0.60 4.51 2.00
C ILE A 36 -1.14 3.16 1.55
N SER A 37 -0.41 2.10 1.84
CA SER A 37 -0.77 0.75 1.42
C SER A 37 -1.08 -0.14 2.61
N PRO A 38 -2.36 -0.37 2.94
CA PRO A 38 -2.74 -1.40 3.89
C PRO A 38 -2.22 -2.76 3.41
N ASN A 39 -1.65 -3.55 4.32
CA ASN A 39 -1.08 -4.85 4.00
C ASN A 39 -2.12 -5.97 4.19
N PRO A 40 -2.87 -6.38 3.15
CA PRO A 40 -3.98 -7.32 3.29
C PRO A 40 -3.53 -8.71 3.77
N ILE A 41 -2.24 -9.03 3.61
CA ILE A 41 -1.66 -10.29 4.06
C ILE A 41 -1.57 -10.30 5.58
N LEU A 42 -1.16 -9.18 6.18
CA LEU A 42 -1.11 -9.04 7.64
C LEU A 42 -2.50 -8.92 8.28
N PHE A 43 -3.51 -8.46 7.52
CA PHE A 43 -4.91 -8.45 7.97
C PHE A 43 -5.63 -9.80 7.76
N SER A 44 -5.00 -10.78 7.10
CA SER A 44 -5.63 -12.07 6.81
C SER A 44 -5.52 -13.05 7.96
N GLU A 45 -6.57 -13.85 8.17
CA GLU A 45 -6.52 -14.98 9.10
C GLU A 45 -5.59 -16.07 8.53
N LEU A 46 -4.51 -16.34 9.26
CA LEU A 46 -3.58 -17.40 8.92
C LEU A 46 -4.24 -18.75 9.21
N LYS A 47 -4.37 -19.54 8.16
CA LYS A 47 -4.74 -20.94 8.28
C LYS A 47 -3.49 -21.83 8.33
N PRO A 48 -3.47 -22.88 9.18
CA PRO A 48 -2.28 -23.68 9.44
C PRO A 48 -1.85 -24.61 8.29
N GLU A 49 -2.67 -24.75 7.25
CA GLU A 49 -2.42 -25.63 6.11
C GLU A 49 -1.21 -25.14 5.29
N ARG A 50 -0.23 -26.04 5.09
CA ARG A 50 1.02 -25.74 4.37
C ARG A 50 0.80 -25.07 3.01
N GLU A 51 -0.19 -25.52 2.25
CA GLU A 51 -0.47 -24.98 0.91
C GLU A 51 -0.95 -23.51 0.99
N GLU A 52 -1.76 -23.19 1.99
CA GLU A 52 -2.24 -21.82 2.20
C GLU A 52 -1.10 -20.90 2.68
N ILE A 53 -0.21 -21.41 3.54
CA ILE A 53 1.00 -20.69 3.96
C ILE A 53 1.90 -20.38 2.75
N LEU A 54 2.16 -21.35 1.88
CA LEU A 54 2.99 -21.16 0.69
C LEU A 54 2.36 -20.16 -0.28
N LYS A 55 1.04 -20.23 -0.48
CA LYS A 55 0.29 -19.27 -1.30
C LYS A 55 0.37 -17.86 -0.73
N LEU A 56 0.23 -17.71 0.58
CA LEU A 56 0.31 -16.42 1.25
C LEU A 56 1.72 -15.82 1.15
N TYR A 57 2.75 -16.65 1.35
CA TYR A 57 4.14 -16.24 1.24
C TYR A 57 4.49 -15.74 -0.17
N ARG A 58 4.00 -16.41 -1.22
CA ARG A 58 4.19 -15.94 -2.60
C ARG A 58 3.59 -14.55 -2.82
N LYS A 59 2.34 -14.35 -2.39
CA LYS A 59 1.69 -13.04 -2.46
C LYS A 59 2.45 -11.97 -1.67
N TYR A 60 3.04 -12.34 -0.53
CA TYR A 60 3.85 -11.43 0.28
C TYR A 60 5.09 -10.97 -0.49
N VAL A 61 5.83 -11.90 -1.11
CA VAL A 61 7.01 -11.56 -1.91
C VAL A 61 6.64 -10.66 -3.10
N GLU A 62 5.58 -11.00 -3.83
CA GLU A 62 5.09 -10.20 -4.96
C GLU A 62 4.71 -8.77 -4.53
N ARG A 63 4.07 -8.64 -3.36
CA ARG A 63 3.74 -7.35 -2.76
C ARG A 63 4.99 -6.54 -2.41
N GLU A 64 5.96 -7.15 -1.75
CA GLU A 64 7.21 -6.46 -1.36
C GLU A 64 7.97 -5.93 -2.58
N GLU A 65 8.00 -6.70 -3.66
CA GLU A 65 8.54 -6.21 -4.93
C GLU A 65 7.77 -5.03 -5.50
N MET A 66 6.43 -5.05 -5.40
CA MET A 66 5.59 -3.96 -5.85
C MET A 66 5.83 -2.69 -5.03
N ILE A 67 5.87 -2.79 -3.69
CA ILE A 67 6.16 -1.67 -2.79
C ILE A 67 7.52 -1.05 -3.14
N ARG A 68 8.56 -1.88 -3.37
CA ARG A 68 9.89 -1.41 -3.80
C ARG A 68 9.85 -0.69 -5.14
N LYS A 69 9.07 -1.17 -6.11
CA LYS A 69 8.89 -0.51 -7.41
C LYS A 69 8.18 0.84 -7.23
N MET A 70 7.10 0.88 -6.44
CA MET A 70 6.33 2.10 -6.19
C MET A 70 7.15 3.16 -5.45
N ASN A 71 7.94 2.78 -4.45
CA ASN A 71 8.82 3.70 -3.71
C ASN A 71 9.84 4.45 -4.59
N ARG A 72 10.20 3.91 -5.77
CA ARG A 72 11.05 4.60 -6.75
C ARG A 72 10.30 5.71 -7.50
N ILE A 73 8.97 5.67 -7.51
CA ILE A 73 8.09 6.58 -8.24
C ILE A 73 7.47 7.59 -7.26
N VAL A 74 6.87 7.11 -6.19
CA VAL A 74 6.18 7.89 -5.15
C VAL A 74 6.44 7.25 -3.78
N PRO A 75 6.75 8.04 -2.74
CA PRO A 75 6.87 7.53 -1.37
C PRO A 75 5.67 6.65 -1.01
N THR A 76 5.92 5.47 -0.49
CA THR A 76 4.92 4.48 -0.16
C THR A 76 5.12 3.99 1.27
N ILE A 77 4.10 4.16 2.10
CA ILE A 77 4.05 3.67 3.48
C ILE A 77 3.24 2.37 3.48
N ASP A 78 3.86 1.27 3.90
CA ASP A 78 3.15 0.02 4.19
C ASP A 78 2.54 0.11 5.58
N VAL A 79 1.26 -0.25 5.71
CA VAL A 79 0.51 -0.17 6.97
C VAL A 79 0.02 -1.56 7.35
N GLY A 80 0.48 -2.07 8.48
CA GLY A 80 0.02 -3.30 9.08
C GLY A 80 -0.99 -3.09 10.22
N PRO A 81 -1.56 -4.17 10.76
CA PRO A 81 -2.50 -4.12 11.89
C PRO A 81 -1.89 -3.49 13.14
N ARG A 82 -0.59 -3.68 13.38
CA ARG A 82 0.10 -3.14 14.57
C ARG A 82 0.18 -1.62 14.56
N ASP A 83 0.32 -1.03 13.37
CA ASP A 83 0.39 0.43 13.20
C ASP A 83 -0.97 1.10 13.46
N LEU A 84 -2.07 0.38 13.22
CA LEU A 84 -3.42 0.84 13.57
C LEU A 84 -3.71 0.71 15.06
N LEU A 85 -3.24 -0.38 15.70
CA LEU A 85 -3.50 -0.62 17.13
C LEU A 85 -2.85 0.44 18.02
N SER A 86 -1.66 0.93 17.67
CA SER A 86 -1.01 2.03 18.41
C SER A 86 -1.81 3.33 18.38
N GLU A 87 -2.49 3.60 17.26
CA GLU A 87 -3.31 4.81 17.10
C GLU A 87 -4.68 4.67 17.77
N MET A 88 -5.32 3.50 17.65
CA MET A 88 -6.62 3.24 18.30
C MET A 88 -6.52 3.19 19.82
N GLY A 89 -5.40 2.67 20.36
CA GLY A 89 -5.15 2.69 21.80
C GLY A 89 -4.86 4.08 22.38
N ALA A 90 -4.51 5.06 21.55
CA ALA A 90 -4.33 6.46 21.96
C ALA A 90 -5.63 7.27 21.94
N LEU A 91 -6.70 6.73 21.33
CA LEU A 91 -8.03 7.33 21.22
C LEU A 91 -9.03 6.77 22.26
N LEU A 92 -8.62 5.80 23.08
CA LEU A 92 -9.38 5.22 24.19
C LEU A 92 -8.76 5.66 25.52
#